data_AF-A0A961R9L5-F1
#
_entry.id   AF-A0A961R9L5-F1
#
_cell.length_a   1.000
_cell.length_b   1.000
_cell.length_c   1.000
_cell.angle_alpha   90.00
_cell.angle_beta   90.00
_cell.angle_gamma   90.00
#
_symmetry.space_group_name_H-M   'P 1'
#
loop_
_entity.id
_entity.type
_entity.pdbx_description
1 polymer ?
#
loop_
_entity_poly.entity_id
_entity_poly.type
_entity_poly.pdbx_seq_one_letter_code
_entity_poly.pdbx_strand_id
1 'polypeptide(L)'
;MPLHNPVTSGLQYPCRTDGLRSIGGPGVTVHVNPDGLPALVLNADYRPLSYYPLSLWSWQDAIKAVFLDRVHIVAEYEHEVSSVNFRMRVPSVVCLKTYIKPSRHPAFTRFNVFLRDRFRCQYCGSEHDLTFDHVIPRRCGGITSWENIVAACSPCNLKKGGMMPAQARMWPQQKPFQPTVQDLHNKGRAFPPNHLHESWMDYLYWDVELEP
;
A
#
# COMPACT_ATOMS: atom_id res chain seq x y z
N MET A 1 -29.37 -36.39 -7.41
CA MET A 1 -28.25 -37.05 -8.08
C MET A 1 -27.17 -36.01 -8.33
N PRO A 2 -26.04 -36.11 -7.60
CA PRO A 2 -24.89 -35.21 -7.69
C PRO A 2 -23.79 -35.81 -8.57
N LEU A 3 -23.16 -35.04 -9.46
CA LEU A 3 -21.90 -35.35 -10.17
C LEU A 3 -21.43 -34.01 -10.78
N HIS A 4 -20.17 -33.55 -10.79
CA HIS A 4 -18.89 -34.01 -10.29
C HIS A 4 -17.95 -32.78 -10.37
N ASN A 5 -17.17 -32.51 -9.34
CA ASN A 5 -16.02 -31.61 -9.41
C ASN A 5 -14.76 -32.49 -9.40
N PRO A 6 -13.92 -32.53 -10.45
CA PRO A 6 -12.70 -33.31 -10.40
C PRO A 6 -11.44 -32.42 -10.33
N VAL A 7 -10.49 -32.97 -9.57
CA VAL A 7 -9.04 -32.72 -9.59
C VAL A 7 -8.49 -31.63 -8.66
N THR A 8 -8.33 -32.02 -7.40
CA THR A 8 -7.08 -31.82 -6.66
C THR A 8 -5.95 -32.62 -7.30
N SER A 9 -4.85 -31.98 -7.69
CA SER A 9 -3.52 -32.62 -7.77
C SER A 9 -2.44 -31.57 -7.53
N GLY A 10 -1.50 -31.91 -6.66
CA GLY A 10 -0.65 -30.97 -5.93
C GLY A 10 0.37 -30.20 -6.76
N LEU A 11 0.70 -29.02 -6.24
CA LEU A 11 2.04 -28.49 -6.33
C LEU A 11 2.53 -28.18 -4.91
N GLN A 12 3.50 -28.98 -4.48
CA GLN A 12 4.28 -28.80 -3.26
C GLN A 12 5.01 -27.45 -3.34
N TYR A 13 4.78 -26.57 -2.37
CA TYR A 13 5.68 -25.44 -2.15
C TYR A 13 6.88 -25.94 -1.33
N PRO A 14 8.11 -25.88 -1.86
CA PRO A 14 9.28 -26.25 -1.09
C PRO A 14 9.53 -25.18 -0.02
N CYS A 15 9.53 -25.62 1.24
CA CYS A 15 10.16 -24.92 2.34
C CYS A 15 11.67 -24.83 2.03
N ARG A 16 12.15 -23.63 1.70
CA ARG A 16 13.58 -23.31 1.77
C ARG A 16 13.80 -22.24 2.82
N THR A 17 14.34 -22.70 3.94
CA THR A 17 15.18 -21.89 4.83
C THR A 17 16.40 -21.41 4.04
N ASP A 18 16.66 -20.10 4.04
CA ASP A 18 18.01 -19.54 4.21
C ASP A 18 17.97 -18.00 4.22
N GLY A 19 18.70 -17.41 5.17
CA GLY A 19 19.53 -16.24 4.88
C GLY A 19 19.00 -14.86 5.25
N LEU A 20 19.44 -14.38 6.42
CA LEU A 20 19.45 -13.01 6.93
C LEU A 20 19.57 -11.86 5.90
N ARG A 21 18.76 -10.80 6.13
CA ARG A 21 19.02 -9.32 6.11
C ARG A 21 17.69 -8.65 5.75
N SER A 22 17.01 -7.89 6.60
CA SER A 22 17.46 -6.63 7.19
C SER A 22 16.81 -6.34 8.55
N ILE A 23 17.59 -5.65 9.36
CA ILE A 23 17.27 -5.09 10.66
C ILE A 23 16.82 -3.64 10.41
N GLY A 24 15.69 -3.22 10.98
CA GLY A 24 15.38 -1.80 11.27
C GLY A 24 15.12 -0.86 10.09
N GLY A 25 13.87 -0.48 9.89
CA GLY A 25 13.46 0.70 9.12
C GLY A 25 11.98 1.04 9.38
N PRO A 26 11.57 2.32 9.39
CA PRO A 26 10.19 2.73 9.61
C PRO A 26 9.40 2.57 8.30
N GLY A 27 9.02 1.34 7.98
CA GLY A 27 8.19 1.04 6.81
C GLY A 27 7.31 -0.14 7.15
N VAL A 28 6.19 0.12 7.82
CA VAL A 28 5.34 -0.97 8.29
C VAL A 28 3.87 -0.71 7.98
N THR A 29 3.58 -0.86 6.70
CA THR A 29 2.26 -1.21 6.19
C THR A 29 2.48 -2.49 5.42
N VAL A 30 2.09 -3.62 6.02
CA VAL A 30 2.06 -4.91 5.32
C VAL A 30 0.68 -5.02 4.68
N HIS A 31 0.61 -5.44 3.41
CA HIS A 31 -0.65 -5.83 2.77
C HIS A 31 -1.19 -7.06 3.48
N VAL A 32 -2.31 -6.91 4.18
CA VAL A 32 -2.94 -8.01 4.89
C VAL A 32 -4.25 -8.33 4.19
N ASN A 33 -4.37 -9.59 3.74
CA ASN A 33 -5.65 -10.13 3.33
C ASN A 33 -6.65 -9.87 4.49
N PRO A 34 -7.86 -9.33 4.23
CA PRO A 34 -8.89 -9.15 5.27
C PRO A 34 -9.17 -10.44 6.06
N ASP A 35 -9.09 -11.59 5.39
CA ASP A 35 -9.25 -12.93 6.01
C ASP A 35 -8.00 -13.38 6.79
N GLY A 36 -6.91 -12.63 6.69
CA GLY A 36 -5.60 -12.89 7.28
C GLY A 36 -5.39 -12.27 8.67
N LEU A 37 -6.47 -11.88 9.37
CA LEU A 37 -6.43 -11.34 10.74
C LEU A 37 -5.44 -10.17 10.94
N PRO A 38 -5.53 -9.08 10.15
CA PRO A 38 -4.66 -7.91 10.33
C PRO A 38 -4.71 -7.29 11.72
N ALA A 39 -3.57 -6.87 12.24
CA ALA A 39 -3.52 -6.02 13.43
C ALA A 39 -3.39 -4.56 13.03
N LEU A 40 -4.30 -3.69 13.51
CA LEU A 40 -4.13 -2.25 13.42
C LEU A 40 -3.03 -1.79 14.39
N VAL A 41 -2.10 -0.99 13.87
CA VAL A 41 -0.94 -0.50 14.62
C VAL A 41 -1.13 0.98 14.88
N LEU A 42 -1.21 1.31 16.15
CA LEU A 42 -1.27 2.66 16.65
C LEU A 42 0.11 3.08 17.14
N ASN A 43 0.41 4.35 16.98
CA ASN A 43 1.53 5.01 17.62
C ASN A 43 1.28 5.16 19.13
N ALA A 44 2.29 5.58 19.89
CA ALA A 44 2.20 5.71 21.35
C ALA A 44 1.16 6.76 21.84
N ASP A 45 0.66 7.62 20.95
CA ASP A 45 -0.44 8.55 21.19
C ASP A 45 -1.82 7.98 20.78
N TYR A 46 -1.90 6.66 20.54
CA TYR A 46 -3.09 5.92 20.13
C TYR A 46 -3.67 6.35 18.77
N ARG A 47 -2.85 6.98 17.91
CA ARG A 47 -3.23 7.33 16.54
C ARG A 47 -2.58 6.38 15.53
N PRO A 48 -3.24 6.03 14.42
CA PRO A 48 -2.61 5.26 13.35
C PRO A 48 -1.32 5.93 12.85
N LEU A 49 -0.29 5.14 12.55
CA LEU A 49 0.96 5.64 11.96
C LEU A 49 0.77 6.15 10.54
N SER A 50 -0.13 5.49 9.80
CA SER A 50 -0.56 5.83 8.45
C SER A 50 -2.06 5.62 8.35
N TYR A 51 -2.76 6.50 7.62
CA TYR A 51 -4.19 6.34 7.37
C TYR A 51 -4.48 5.72 6.00
N TYR A 52 -3.56 5.87 5.03
CA TYR A 52 -3.73 5.36 3.68
C TYR A 52 -2.37 4.91 3.08
N PRO A 53 -2.11 3.60 3.00
CA PRO A 53 -2.91 2.54 3.61
C PRO A 53 -2.92 2.67 5.15
N LEU A 54 -3.96 2.15 5.80
CA LEU A 54 -3.99 2.07 7.26
C LEU A 54 -2.76 1.31 7.75
N SER A 55 -2.16 1.74 8.85
CA SER A 55 -1.00 1.06 9.47
C SER A 55 -1.39 -0.31 10.00
N LEU A 56 -1.29 -1.32 9.15
CA LEU A 56 -1.63 -2.70 9.45
C LEU A 56 -0.37 -3.58 9.48
N TRP A 57 -0.35 -4.52 10.42
CA TRP A 57 0.60 -5.64 10.46
C TRP A 57 -0.10 -6.96 10.20
N SER A 58 0.66 -7.94 9.73
CA SER A 58 0.27 -9.34 9.82
C SER A 58 0.08 -9.73 11.28
N TRP A 59 -0.79 -10.70 11.57
CA TRP A 59 -0.94 -11.20 12.93
C TRP A 59 0.37 -11.77 13.49
N GLN A 60 1.22 -12.36 12.63
CA GLN A 60 2.52 -12.90 13.01
C GLN A 60 3.47 -11.80 13.48
N ASP A 61 3.49 -10.65 12.80
CA ASP A 61 4.33 -9.51 13.21
C ASP A 61 3.80 -8.83 14.47
N ALA A 62 2.47 -8.76 14.63
CA ALA A 62 1.85 -8.29 15.87
C ALA A 62 2.26 -9.16 17.06
N ILE A 63 2.15 -10.48 16.93
CA ILE A 63 2.58 -11.43 17.97
C ILE A 63 4.08 -11.31 18.24
N LYS A 64 4.92 -11.27 17.20
CA LYS A 64 6.37 -11.04 17.34
C LYS A 64 6.65 -9.76 18.13
N ALA A 65 5.94 -8.68 17.86
CA ALA A 65 6.11 -7.42 18.58
C ALA A 65 5.64 -7.48 20.04
N VAL A 66 4.60 -8.26 20.34
CA VAL A 66 4.17 -8.56 21.72
C VAL A 66 5.28 -9.30 22.46
N PHE A 67 5.85 -10.37 21.89
CA PHE A 67 6.94 -11.13 22.51
C PHE A 67 8.22 -10.33 22.70
N LEU A 68 8.50 -9.39 21.80
CA LEU A 68 9.62 -8.45 21.92
C LEU A 68 9.32 -7.28 22.87
N ASP A 69 8.17 -7.28 23.54
CA ASP A 69 7.71 -6.23 24.47
C ASP A 69 7.67 -4.81 23.85
N ARG A 70 7.44 -4.73 22.53
CA ARG A 70 7.46 -3.45 21.78
C ARG A 70 6.10 -2.75 21.70
N VAL A 71 5.03 -3.46 22.06
CA VAL A 71 3.65 -2.98 21.94
C VAL A 71 2.81 -3.32 23.16
N HIS A 72 1.73 -2.56 23.35
CA HIS A 72 0.60 -2.93 24.20
C HIS A 72 -0.52 -3.49 23.32
N ILE A 73 -1.16 -4.57 23.77
CA ILE A 73 -2.38 -5.09 23.14
C ILE A 73 -3.56 -4.22 23.58
N VAL A 74 -4.28 -3.66 22.61
CA VAL A 74 -5.46 -2.81 22.85
C VAL A 74 -6.75 -3.60 22.61
N ALA A 75 -6.76 -4.45 21.59
CA ALA A 75 -7.87 -5.34 21.28
C ALA A 75 -7.36 -6.63 20.64
N GLU A 76 -8.18 -7.68 20.72
CA GLU A 76 -7.86 -9.03 20.27
C GLU A 76 -9.00 -9.59 19.42
N TYR A 77 -8.67 -10.51 18.52
CA TYR A 77 -9.64 -11.39 17.87
C TYR A 77 -10.07 -12.51 18.82
N GLU A 78 -11.18 -13.18 18.51
CA GLU A 78 -11.55 -14.43 19.18
C GLU A 78 -10.65 -15.61 18.79
N HIS A 79 -9.92 -15.49 17.68
CA HIS A 79 -8.99 -16.51 17.22
C HIS A 79 -7.80 -16.66 18.18
N GLU A 80 -7.45 -17.91 18.51
CA GLU A 80 -6.30 -18.23 19.34
C GLU A 80 -5.19 -18.89 18.53
N VAL A 81 -3.96 -18.56 18.88
CA VAL A 81 -2.78 -19.30 18.41
C VAL A 81 -2.14 -20.02 19.58
N SER A 82 -1.58 -21.20 19.27
CA SER A 82 -1.01 -22.08 20.29
C SER A 82 0.33 -22.67 19.87
N SER A 83 1.24 -22.79 20.82
CA SER A 83 2.35 -23.73 20.78
C SER A 83 2.13 -24.85 21.81
N VAL A 84 3.06 -25.79 21.93
CA VAL A 84 2.97 -26.91 22.89
C VAL A 84 2.73 -26.41 24.32
N ASN A 85 3.36 -25.30 24.71
CA ASN A 85 3.35 -24.79 26.10
C ASN A 85 2.77 -23.37 26.22
N PHE A 86 2.10 -22.86 25.20
CA PHE A 86 1.65 -21.47 25.18
C PHE A 86 0.37 -21.30 24.36
N ARG A 87 -0.54 -20.45 24.81
CA ARG A 87 -1.72 -20.02 24.06
C ARG A 87 -1.95 -18.53 24.27
N MET A 88 -2.38 -17.85 23.22
CA MET A 88 -2.84 -16.47 23.30
C MET A 88 -3.87 -16.18 22.23
N ARG A 89 -4.72 -15.18 22.48
CA ARG A 89 -5.57 -14.59 21.44
C ARG A 89 -4.72 -13.76 20.48
N VAL A 90 -5.13 -13.73 19.22
CA VAL A 90 -4.45 -12.94 18.20
C VAL A 90 -4.76 -11.45 18.42
N PRO A 91 -3.75 -10.56 18.50
CA PRO A 91 -4.00 -9.13 18.60
C PRO A 91 -4.68 -8.59 17.34
N SER A 92 -5.76 -7.82 17.51
CA SER A 92 -6.45 -7.10 16.43
C SER A 92 -6.09 -5.61 16.40
N VAL A 93 -5.70 -5.05 17.56
CA VAL A 93 -5.19 -3.68 17.66
C VAL A 93 -4.02 -3.65 18.65
N VAL A 94 -2.90 -3.09 18.23
CA VAL A 94 -1.70 -2.90 19.05
C VAL A 94 -1.26 -1.44 19.07
N CYS A 95 -0.72 -0.98 20.19
CA CYS A 95 -0.16 0.35 20.36
C CYS A 95 1.33 0.26 20.62
N LEU A 96 2.15 1.00 19.85
CA LEU A 96 3.58 1.09 20.09
C LEU A 96 3.86 1.68 21.48
N LYS A 97 4.88 1.17 22.17
CA LYS A 97 5.36 1.77 23.43
C LYS A 97 6.18 3.02 23.21
N THR A 98 6.84 3.12 22.06
CA THR A 98 7.71 4.24 21.70
C THR A 98 7.03 5.11 20.66
N TYR A 99 7.01 6.42 20.90
CA TYR A 99 6.45 7.38 19.96
C TYR A 99 7.30 7.49 18.70
N ILE A 100 6.68 7.24 17.54
CA ILE A 100 7.26 7.49 16.23
C ILE A 100 6.75 8.83 15.72
N LYS A 101 7.67 9.72 15.36
CA LYS A 101 7.32 11.01 14.75
C LYS A 101 6.85 10.78 13.31
N PRO A 102 5.60 11.11 12.95
CA PRO A 102 5.13 10.96 11.57
C PRO A 102 5.92 11.87 10.62
N SER A 103 6.11 11.43 9.38
CA SER A 103 6.69 12.27 8.34
C SER A 103 5.78 13.47 8.07
N ARG A 104 6.39 14.64 7.80
CA ARG A 104 5.66 15.84 7.38
C ARG A 104 5.09 15.71 5.98
N HIS A 105 5.71 14.88 5.14
CA HIS A 105 5.34 14.66 3.75
C HIS A 105 5.01 13.19 3.52
N PRO A 106 3.98 12.88 2.72
CA PRO A 106 3.64 11.52 2.38
C PRO A 106 4.75 10.87 1.55
N ALA A 107 4.98 9.58 1.78
CA ALA A 107 5.91 8.78 1.00
C ALA A 107 5.52 8.76 -0.48
N PHE A 108 6.50 8.83 -1.37
CA PHE A 108 6.28 8.81 -2.82
C PHE A 108 6.07 7.37 -3.32
N THR A 109 4.86 6.88 -3.09
CA THR A 109 4.44 5.54 -3.50
C THR A 109 3.43 5.63 -4.63
N ARG A 110 3.33 4.55 -5.42
CA ARG A 110 2.33 4.38 -6.48
C ARG A 110 0.91 4.68 -5.96
N PHE A 111 0.57 4.10 -4.81
CA PHE A 111 -0.73 4.30 -4.16
C PHE A 111 -0.99 5.78 -3.85
N ASN A 112 -0.01 6.50 -3.26
CA ASN A 112 -0.22 7.90 -2.89
C ASN A 112 -0.32 8.83 -4.11
N VAL A 113 0.36 8.52 -5.21
CA VAL A 113 0.18 9.23 -6.50
C VAL A 113 -1.24 9.01 -7.03
N PHE A 114 -1.70 7.77 -7.06
CA PHE A 114 -3.05 7.45 -7.50
C PHE A 114 -4.12 8.08 -6.60
N LEU A 115 -3.92 8.09 -5.28
CA LEU A 115 -4.82 8.74 -4.33
C LEU A 115 -4.84 10.26 -4.52
N ARG A 116 -3.66 10.88 -4.74
CA ARG A 116 -3.56 12.30 -5.12
C ARG A 116 -4.41 12.58 -6.36
N ASP A 117 -4.38 11.68 -7.32
CA ASP A 117 -5.07 11.81 -8.61
C ASP A 117 -6.49 11.21 -8.60
N ARG A 118 -7.01 10.86 -7.41
CA ARG A 118 -8.35 10.31 -7.17
C ARG A 118 -8.65 9.06 -8.00
N PHE A 119 -7.66 8.21 -8.23
CA PHE A 119 -7.80 6.99 -9.03
C PHE A 119 -8.35 7.27 -10.43
N ARG A 120 -7.92 8.39 -11.02
CA ARG A 120 -8.35 8.81 -12.34
C ARG A 120 -7.16 9.23 -13.19
N CYS A 121 -7.19 8.80 -14.44
CA CYS A 121 -6.27 9.23 -15.48
C CYS A 121 -6.31 10.76 -15.58
N GLN A 122 -5.17 11.41 -15.38
CA GLN A 122 -5.08 12.86 -15.44
C GLN A 122 -5.27 13.41 -16.86
N TYR A 123 -5.29 12.58 -17.89
CA TYR A 123 -5.50 13.03 -19.27
C TYR A 123 -6.97 12.93 -19.73
N CYS A 124 -7.67 11.85 -19.38
CA CYS A 124 -9.04 11.59 -19.85
C CYS A 124 -10.08 11.36 -18.75
N GLY A 125 -9.66 11.20 -17.49
CA GLY A 125 -10.55 10.93 -16.36
C GLY A 125 -10.96 9.47 -16.17
N SER A 126 -10.51 8.53 -17.02
CA SER A 126 -10.76 7.09 -16.86
C SER A 126 -10.26 6.56 -15.52
N GLU A 127 -11.02 5.66 -14.90
CA GLU A 127 -10.66 4.97 -13.65
C GLU A 127 -9.97 3.61 -13.90
N HIS A 128 -10.10 3.07 -15.11
CA HIS A 128 -9.59 1.74 -15.46
C HIS A 128 -8.17 1.77 -16.01
N ASP A 129 -7.45 0.66 -15.78
CA ASP A 129 -6.14 0.33 -16.35
C ASP A 129 -5.11 1.46 -16.16
N LEU A 130 -4.99 1.91 -14.92
CA LEU A 130 -4.13 3.03 -14.54
C LEU A 130 -2.67 2.60 -14.41
N THR A 131 -1.82 3.45 -14.98
CA THR A 131 -0.35 3.40 -14.94
C THR A 131 0.19 4.77 -14.52
N PHE A 132 1.51 4.93 -14.54
CA PHE A 132 2.17 6.23 -14.32
C PHE A 132 2.75 6.76 -15.62
N ASP A 133 2.63 8.07 -15.81
CA ASP A 133 3.31 8.78 -16.89
C ASP A 133 4.20 9.88 -16.31
N HIS A 134 5.38 10.03 -16.89
CA HIS A 134 6.25 11.17 -16.68
C HIS A 134 5.78 12.33 -17.57
N VAL A 135 5.20 13.38 -16.98
CA VAL A 135 4.69 14.55 -17.70
C VAL A 135 5.77 15.14 -18.60
N ILE A 136 6.97 15.38 -18.05
CA ILE A 136 8.20 15.57 -18.80
C ILE A 136 8.84 14.19 -18.98
N PRO A 137 8.98 13.67 -20.22
CA PRO A 137 9.54 12.35 -20.46
C PRO A 137 10.99 12.22 -19.96
N ARG A 138 11.40 11.02 -19.55
CA ARG A 138 12.79 10.73 -19.14
C ARG A 138 13.84 11.13 -20.19
N ARG A 139 13.55 10.88 -21.47
CA ARG A 139 14.41 11.29 -22.61
C ARG A 139 14.61 12.80 -22.73
N CYS A 140 13.78 13.60 -22.06
CA CYS A 140 13.86 15.05 -22.01
C CYS A 140 14.32 15.55 -20.63
N GLY A 141 14.92 14.68 -19.81
CA GLY A 141 15.43 15.01 -18.47
C GLY A 141 14.37 14.99 -17.35
N GLY A 142 13.17 14.47 -17.62
CA GLY A 142 12.16 14.33 -16.58
C GLY A 142 12.51 13.27 -15.54
N ILE A 143 12.52 13.67 -14.27
CA ILE A 143 12.85 12.80 -13.14
C ILE A 143 11.60 12.14 -12.54
N THR A 144 11.77 11.09 -11.74
CA THR A 144 10.67 10.40 -11.06
C THR A 144 10.39 11.13 -9.75
N SER A 145 9.50 12.11 -9.77
CA SER A 145 9.13 12.89 -8.58
C SER A 145 7.64 13.23 -8.54
N TRP A 146 7.18 13.71 -7.38
CA TRP A 146 5.82 14.20 -7.17
C TRP A 146 5.40 15.26 -8.20
N GLU A 147 6.33 16.09 -8.64
CA GLU A 147 6.14 17.23 -9.57
C GLU A 147 6.23 16.83 -11.04
N ASN A 148 6.45 15.54 -11.33
CA ASN A 148 6.55 15.07 -12.71
C ASN A 148 5.76 13.79 -13.01
N ILE A 149 5.36 13.02 -11.99
CA ILE A 149 4.56 11.81 -12.18
C ILE A 149 3.06 12.10 -11.99
N VAL A 150 2.24 11.55 -12.89
CA VAL A 150 0.77 11.54 -12.82
C VAL A 150 0.19 10.17 -13.10
N ALA A 151 -1.02 9.91 -12.62
CA ALA A 151 -1.82 8.76 -13.02
C ALA A 151 -2.27 8.91 -14.49
N ALA A 152 -2.09 7.86 -15.30
CA ALA A 152 -2.52 7.82 -16.69
C ALA A 152 -3.02 6.42 -17.05
N CYS A 153 -4.19 6.30 -17.68
CA CYS A 153 -4.61 5.00 -18.22
C CYS A 153 -3.68 4.55 -19.35
N SER A 154 -3.50 3.24 -19.54
CA SER A 154 -2.60 2.70 -20.57
C SER A 154 -2.84 3.28 -21.98
N PRO A 155 -4.09 3.48 -22.45
CA PRO A 155 -4.32 4.12 -23.75
C PRO A 155 -3.78 5.56 -23.84
N CYS A 156 -3.97 6.37 -22.80
CA CYS A 156 -3.44 7.73 -22.77
C CYS A 156 -1.91 7.75 -22.65
N ASN A 157 -1.36 6.87 -21.81
CA ASN A 157 0.08 6.76 -21.62
C ASN A 157 0.78 6.37 -22.94
N LEU A 158 0.23 5.36 -23.63
CA LEU A 158 0.70 4.94 -24.95
C LEU A 158 0.57 6.05 -26.00
N LYS A 159 -0.57 6.76 -26.02
CA LYS A 159 -0.81 7.89 -26.93
C LYS A 159 0.19 9.03 -26.72
N LYS A 160 0.53 9.35 -25.47
CA LYS A 160 1.55 10.37 -25.16
C LYS A 160 2.94 9.89 -25.58
N GLY A 161 3.23 8.59 -25.44
CA GLY A 161 4.36 7.94 -26.11
C GLY A 161 5.73 8.55 -25.80
N GLY A 162 5.92 9.09 -24.59
CA GLY A 162 7.16 9.77 -24.22
C GLY A 162 7.42 11.09 -24.95
N MET A 163 6.39 11.73 -25.49
CA MET A 163 6.45 13.09 -26.04
C MET A 163 6.24 14.15 -24.95
N MET A 164 6.72 15.37 -25.18
CA MET A 164 6.40 16.52 -24.33
C MET A 164 4.90 16.82 -24.38
N PRO A 165 4.29 17.38 -23.31
CA PRO A 165 2.86 17.70 -23.28
C PRO A 165 2.38 18.51 -24.49
N ALA A 166 3.19 19.51 -24.90
CA ALA A 166 2.90 20.35 -26.06
C ALA A 166 2.90 19.57 -27.39
N GLN A 167 3.79 18.58 -27.55
CA GLN A 167 3.88 17.76 -28.75
C GLN A 167 2.71 16.78 -28.83
N ALA A 168 2.37 16.12 -27.72
CA ALA A 168 1.24 15.21 -27.62
C ALA A 168 -0.13 15.93 -27.63
N ARG A 169 -0.14 17.24 -27.38
CA ARG A 169 -1.34 18.03 -27.05
C ARG A 169 -2.12 17.42 -25.88
N MET A 170 -1.39 16.95 -24.88
CA MET A 170 -1.93 16.26 -23.71
C MET A 170 -1.36 16.92 -22.46
N TRP A 171 -2.22 17.60 -21.71
CA TRP A 171 -1.88 18.18 -20.41
C TRP A 171 -2.68 17.48 -19.32
N PRO A 172 -2.07 17.20 -18.17
CA PRO A 172 -2.80 16.64 -17.05
C PRO A 172 -3.84 17.67 -16.55
N GLN A 173 -5.01 17.19 -16.14
CA GLN A 173 -6.09 18.00 -15.56
C GLN A 173 -5.62 18.80 -14.35
N GLN A 174 -4.67 18.24 -13.59
CA GLN A 174 -4.02 18.88 -12.47
C GLN A 174 -2.50 18.82 -12.67
N LYS A 175 -1.81 19.95 -12.49
CA LYS A 175 -0.34 19.95 -12.50
C LYS A 175 0.17 19.01 -11.39
N PRO A 176 1.12 18.11 -11.67
CA PRO A 176 1.71 17.26 -10.64
C PRO A 176 2.32 18.11 -9.51
N PHE A 177 2.11 17.67 -8.27
CA PHE A 177 2.61 18.31 -7.06
C PHE A 177 2.78 17.29 -5.93
N GLN A 178 3.58 17.65 -4.92
CA GLN A 178 3.69 16.90 -3.67
C GLN A 178 2.54 17.24 -2.72
N PRO A 179 1.62 16.31 -2.42
CA PRO A 179 0.52 16.57 -1.52
C PRO A 179 0.99 16.63 -0.06
N THR A 180 0.22 17.31 0.79
CA THR A 180 0.37 17.15 2.24
C THR A 180 -0.28 15.85 2.70
N VAL A 181 0.08 15.38 3.90
CA VAL A 181 -0.60 14.25 4.54
C VAL A 181 -2.11 14.53 4.70
N GLN A 182 -2.48 15.77 5.02
CA GLN A 182 -3.88 16.17 5.15
C GLN A 182 -4.63 16.13 3.81
N ASP A 183 -3.99 16.48 2.70
CA ASP A 183 -4.61 16.41 1.37
C ASP A 183 -4.95 14.96 1.01
N LEU A 184 -4.03 14.04 1.26
CA LEU A 184 -4.26 12.62 1.02
C LEU A 184 -5.33 12.05 1.95
N HIS A 185 -5.36 12.46 3.23
CA HIS A 185 -6.42 12.06 4.15
C HIS A 185 -7.79 12.55 3.71
N ASN A 186 -7.89 13.82 3.28
CA ASN A 186 -9.15 14.39 2.81
C ASN A 186 -9.64 13.68 1.54
N LYS A 187 -8.73 13.35 0.61
CA LYS A 187 -9.06 12.55 -0.57
C LYS A 187 -9.45 11.13 -0.20
N GLY A 188 -8.72 10.50 0.72
CA GLY A 188 -8.97 9.14 1.20
C GLY A 188 -10.36 8.97 1.83
N ARG A 189 -10.84 9.96 2.58
CA ARG A 189 -12.21 9.95 3.17
C ARG A 189 -13.33 9.92 2.13
N ALA A 190 -13.07 10.35 0.90
CA ALA A 190 -14.06 10.29 -0.17
C ALA A 190 -14.24 8.87 -0.72
N PHE A 191 -13.36 7.94 -0.34
CA PHE A 191 -13.44 6.55 -0.73
C PHE A 191 -13.91 5.70 0.46
N PRO A 192 -14.79 4.70 0.24
CA PRO A 192 -15.27 3.85 1.33
C PRO A 192 -14.11 3.08 1.99
N PRO A 193 -14.29 2.61 3.25
CA PRO A 193 -13.38 1.65 3.86
C PRO A 193 -13.16 0.45 2.91
N ASN A 194 -11.92 0.02 2.72
CA ASN A 194 -11.52 -1.04 1.76
C ASN A 194 -11.73 -0.72 0.27
N HIS A 195 -11.78 0.56 -0.12
CA HIS A 195 -11.72 0.93 -1.53
C HIS A 195 -10.33 0.68 -2.12
N LEU A 196 -10.01 -0.59 -2.35
CA LEU A 196 -8.92 -1.02 -3.19
C LEU A 196 -9.54 -1.24 -4.57
N HIS A 197 -9.15 -0.44 -5.56
CA HIS A 197 -9.62 -0.62 -6.93
C HIS A 197 -9.18 -2.01 -7.42
N GLU A 198 -10.06 -2.75 -8.08
CA GLU A 198 -9.82 -4.16 -8.46
C GLU A 198 -8.53 -4.35 -9.26
N SER A 199 -8.21 -3.40 -10.13
CA SER A 199 -7.00 -3.40 -10.97
C SER A 199 -5.71 -3.24 -10.16
N TRP A 200 -5.79 -3.10 -8.83
CA TRP A 200 -4.65 -2.98 -7.95
C TRP A 200 -4.22 -4.31 -7.36
N MET A 201 -5.11 -5.29 -7.30
CA MET A 201 -4.77 -6.63 -6.79
C MET A 201 -3.56 -7.22 -7.53
N ASP A 202 -3.39 -6.88 -8.80
CA ASP A 202 -2.26 -7.31 -9.64
C ASP A 202 -0.94 -6.55 -9.37
N TYR A 203 -1.00 -5.37 -8.74
CA TYR A 203 0.15 -4.47 -8.53
C TYR A 203 0.45 -4.12 -7.06
N LEU A 204 -0.41 -4.53 -6.11
CA LEU A 204 -0.24 -4.33 -4.66
C LEU A 204 0.98 -5.08 -4.08
N TYR A 205 1.69 -5.86 -4.90
CA TYR A 205 2.98 -6.47 -4.55
C TYR A 205 4.16 -5.48 -4.52
N TRP A 206 3.98 -4.20 -4.86
CA TRP A 206 5.07 -3.23 -4.95
C TRP A 206 4.84 -1.99 -4.09
N ASP A 207 4.99 -2.12 -2.77
CA ASP A 207 5.26 -0.98 -1.86
C ASP A 207 6.70 -0.44 -2.01
N VAL A 208 7.34 -0.68 -3.16
CA VAL A 208 8.68 -0.16 -3.44
C VAL A 208 8.55 1.33 -3.74
N GLU A 209 9.23 2.14 -2.93
CA GLU A 209 9.38 3.56 -3.17
C GLU A 209 9.83 3.78 -4.61
N LEU A 210 9.20 4.73 -5.30
CA LEU A 210 9.60 5.04 -6.67
C LEU A 210 10.99 5.71 -6.62
N GLU A 211 12.01 4.96 -7.03
CA GLU A 211 13.37 5.48 -7.11
C GLU A 211 13.43 6.69 -8.09
N PRO A 212 14.16 7.77 -7.74
CA PRO A 212 14.30 8.99 -8.54
C PRO A 212 14.74 8.75 -10.00
#